data_AF-A0A4S2MM45-F1
#
_entry.id   AF-A0A4S2MM45-F1
#
_cell.length_a   1.000
_cell.length_b   1.000
_cell.length_c   1.000
_cell.angle_alpha   90.00
_cell.angle_beta   90.00
_cell.angle_gamma   90.00
#
_symmetry.space_group_name_H-M   'P 1'
#
loop_
_entity.id
_entity.type
_entity.pdbx_description
1 polymer ?
#
loop_
_entity_poly.entity_id
_entity_poly.type
_entity_poly.pdbx_seq_one_letter_code
_entity_poly.pdbx_strand_id
1 'polypeptide(L)' 'MGAVSAETAKSGLEAYVLLALTQFINMPEEEARGLCTGFYNNTVSGKEHCYNYHWNIVGRKPDAPKAST' A
#
# COMPACT_ATOMS: atom_id res chain seq x y z
N MET A 1 5.18 -12.00 -5.32
CA MET A 1 4.88 -10.55 -5.39
C MET A 1 3.41 -10.24 -5.14
N GLY A 2 2.43 -10.94 -5.73
CA GLY A 2 1.00 -10.69 -5.49
C GLY A 2 0.57 -10.66 -4.02
N ALA A 3 1.08 -11.55 -3.17
CA ALA A 3 0.80 -11.55 -1.73
C ALA A 3 1.30 -10.29 -1.00
N VAL A 4 2.46 -9.74 -1.39
CA VAL A 4 3.00 -8.49 -0.81
C VAL A 4 2.17 -7.29 -1.26
N SER A 5 1.76 -7.25 -2.53
CA SER A 5 0.85 -6.24 -3.05
C SER A 5 -0.49 -6.28 -2.31
N ALA A 6 -1.06 -7.46 -2.10
CA ALA A 6 -2.32 -7.65 -1.37
C ALA A 6 -2.23 -7.16 0.08
N GLU A 7 -1.16 -7.51 0.80
CA GLU A 7 -0.96 -7.05 2.18
C GLU A 7 -0.73 -5.54 2.27
N THR A 8 -0.02 -4.93 1.30
CA THR A 8 0.15 -3.47 1.24
C THR A 8 -1.21 -2.78 1.04
N ALA A 9 -2.08 -3.36 0.22
CA ALA A 9 -3.39 -2.82 -0.08
C ALA A 9 -4.40 -2.97 1.06
N LYS A 10 -4.25 -4.00 1.91
CA LYS A 10 -5.22 -4.35 2.96
C LYS A 10 -5.57 -3.20 3.89
N SER A 11 -4.57 -2.48 4.40
CA SER A 11 -4.78 -1.28 5.24
C SER A 11 -4.64 0.02 4.45
N GLY A 12 -3.88 0.01 3.35
CA GLY A 12 -3.66 1.19 2.51
C GLY A 12 -4.92 1.69 1.81
N LEU A 13 -5.78 0.78 1.33
CA LEU A 13 -7.03 1.16 0.66
C LEU A 13 -8.01 1.82 1.64
N GLU A 14 -8.16 1.26 2.83
CA GLU A 14 -9.04 1.83 3.84
C GLU A 14 -8.53 3.19 4.33
N ALA A 15 -7.21 3.37 4.48
CA ALA A 15 -6.64 4.63 4.96
C ALA A 15 -6.67 5.75 3.91
N TYR A 16 -6.33 5.44 2.65
CA TYR A 16 -6.11 6.46 1.62
C TYR A 16 -7.21 6.51 0.57
N VAL A 17 -7.77 5.37 0.17
CA VAL A 17 -8.76 5.31 -0.90
C VAL A 17 -10.16 5.61 -0.36
N LEU A 18 -10.53 5.12 0.82
CA LEU A 18 -11.85 5.39 1.40
C LEU A 18 -12.10 6.90 1.58
N LEU A 19 -11.12 7.63 2.11
CA LEU A 19 -11.20 9.09 2.25
C LEU A 19 -11.38 9.75 0.88
N ALA A 20 -10.57 9.37 -0.11
CA ALA A 20 -10.61 10.00 -1.42
C ALA A 20 -11.96 9.76 -2.14
N LEU A 21 -12.48 8.53 -2.08
CA LEU A 21 -13.77 8.16 -2.68
C LEU A 21 -14.93 8.91 -2.00
N THR A 22 -14.93 8.97 -0.67
CA THR A 22 -16.04 9.58 0.08
C THR A 22 -16.00 11.10 0.07
N GLN A 23 -14.83 11.72 0.20
CA GLN A 23 -14.70 13.17 0.36
C GLN A 23 -14.54 13.92 -0.97
N PHE A 24 -13.86 13.35 -1.96
CA PHE A 24 -13.60 14.06 -3.22
C PHE A 24 -14.54 13.63 -4.35
N ILE A 25 -14.96 12.36 -4.35
CA ILE A 25 -15.85 11.81 -5.37
C ILE A 25 -17.32 11.81 -4.88
N ASN A 26 -17.57 12.11 -3.60
CA ASN A 26 -18.90 12.03 -2.96
C ASN A 26 -19.56 10.64 -3.12
N MET A 27 -18.75 9.59 -3.16
CA MET A 27 -19.24 8.22 -3.18
C MET A 27 -19.79 7.83 -1.79
N PRO A 28 -20.94 7.16 -1.69
CA PRO A 28 -21.42 6.62 -0.43
C PRO A 28 -20.38 5.70 0.22
N GLU A 29 -20.20 5.83 1.54
CA GLU A 29 -19.17 5.07 2.25
C GLU A 29 -19.32 3.55 2.09
N GLU A 30 -20.54 3.05 2.10
CA GLU A 30 -20.83 1.62 1.90
C GLU A 30 -20.33 1.12 0.54
N GLU A 31 -20.57 1.89 -0.52
CA GLU A 31 -20.12 1.58 -1.88
C GLU A 31 -18.58 1.62 -1.97
N ALA A 32 -17.96 2.65 -1.37
CA ALA A 32 -16.51 2.80 -1.33
C ALA A 32 -15.82 1.64 -0.57
N ARG A 33 -16.40 1.19 0.56
CA ARG A 33 -15.94 0.00 1.29
C ARG A 33 -16.09 -1.27 0.47
N GLY A 34 -17.18 -1.38 -0.28
CA GLY A 34 -17.42 -2.47 -1.22
C GLY A 34 -16.32 -2.57 -2.28
N LEU A 35 -15.92 -1.45 -2.87
CA LEU A 35 -14.82 -1.38 -3.83
C LEU A 35 -13.47 -1.79 -3.21
N CYS A 36 -13.13 -1.26 -2.04
CA CYS A 36 -11.88 -1.60 -1.35
C CYS A 36 -11.80 -3.11 -1.03
N THR A 37 -12.91 -3.68 -0.55
CA THR A 37 -13.01 -5.11 -0.22
C THR A 37 -12.95 -5.97 -1.49
N GLY A 38 -13.64 -5.56 -2.55
CA GLY A 38 -13.66 -6.26 -3.84
C GLY A 38 -12.27 -6.34 -4.46
N PHE A 39 -11.52 -5.23 -4.47
CA PHE A 39 -10.14 -5.20 -4.95
C PHE A 39 -9.24 -6.18 -4.18
N TYR A 40 -9.30 -6.16 -2.84
CA TYR A 40 -8.51 -7.07 -2.02
C TYR A 40 -8.82 -8.53 -2.34
N ASN A 41 -10.11 -8.88 -2.41
CA ASN A 41 -10.54 -10.25 -2.72
C ASN A 41 -10.13 -10.69 -4.13
N ASN A 42 -10.23 -9.82 -5.13
CA ASN A 42 -9.79 -10.12 -6.50
C ASN A 42 -8.28 -10.34 -6.58
N THR A 43 -7.50 -9.56 -5.81
CA THR A 43 -6.04 -9.70 -5.75
C THR A 43 -5.62 -11.00 -5.06
N VAL A 44 -6.23 -11.32 -3.92
CA VAL A 44 -5.91 -12.54 -3.14
C VAL A 44 -6.37 -13.81 -3.85
N SER A 45 -7.50 -13.77 -4.55
CA SER A 45 -7.97 -14.90 -5.38
C SER A 45 -7.16 -15.10 -6.66
N GLY A 46 -6.24 -14.19 -6.99
CA GLY A 46 -5.47 -14.24 -8.22
C GLY A 46 -6.27 -13.88 -9.48
N LYS A 47 -7.48 -13.36 -9.32
CA LYS A 47 -8.31 -12.86 -10.44
C LYS A 47 -7.69 -11.61 -11.07
N GLU A 48 -7.07 -10.77 -10.25
CA GLU A 48 -6.38 -9.55 -10.67
C GLU A 48 -4.92 -9.57 -10.23
N HIS A 49 -4.03 -9.06 -11.08
CA HIS A 49 -2.61 -8.96 -10.78
C HIS A 49 -2.24 -7.51 -10.47
N CYS A 50 -1.86 -7.25 -9.22
CA CYS A 50 -1.42 -5.92 -8.80
C CYS A 50 0.10 -5.80 -8.75
N TYR A 51 0.60 -4.74 -9.38
CA TYR A 51 2.00 -4.33 -9.34
C TYR A 51 2.17 -3.22 -8.30
N ASN A 52 3.16 -3.37 -7.43
CA ASN A 52 3.60 -2.29 -6.53
C ASN A 52 5.11 -2.08 -6.67
N TYR A 53 5.54 -0.82 -6.58
CA TYR A 53 6.96 -0.52 -6.40
C TYR A 53 7.29 -0.61 -4.91
N HIS A 54 8.08 -1.61 -4.53
CA HIS A 54 8.56 -1.75 -3.18
C HIS A 54 10.03 -1.32 -3.11
N TRP A 55 10.27 -0.19 -2.45
CA TRP A 55 11.61 0.37 -2.30
C TRP A 55 12.17 0.03 -0.92
N ASN A 56 13.30 -0.66 -0.89
CA ASN A 56 14.04 -0.91 0.33
C ASN A 56 15.10 0.18 0.53
N ILE A 57 14.90 1.06 1.51
CA ILE A 57 15.88 2.07 1.87
C ILE A 57 16.83 1.48 2.91
N VAL A 58 18.10 1.30 2.54
CA VAL A 58 19.14 0.75 3.43
C VAL A 58 20.17 1.82 3.72
N GLY A 59 20.27 2.23 4.98
CA GLY A 59 21.31 3.14 5.46
C GLY A 59 22.42 2.37 6.18
N ARG A 60 23.68 2.82 6.03
CA ARG A 60 24.78 2.45 6.91
C ARG A 60 25.17 3.63 7.78
N LYS A 61 25.52 3.35 9.04
CA LYS A 61 26.14 4.34 9.91
C LYS A 61 27.44 4.82 9.24
N PRO A 62 27.73 6.13 9.19
CA PRO A 62 29.02 6.62 8.70
C PRO A 62 30.14 6.08 9.57
N ASP A 63 31.27 5.71 8.94
CA ASP A 63 32.46 5.27 9.67
C ASP A 63 32.96 6.40 10.59
N ALA A 64 33.49 6.02 11.75
CA ALA A 64 34.07 6.99 12.68
C ALA A 64 35.23 7.74 11.99
N PRO A 65 35.39 9.07 12.24
CA PRO A 65 36.53 9.80 11.71
C PRO A 65 37.82 9.12 12.14
N LYS A 66 38.74 8.87 11.20
CA LYS A 66 40.09 8.39 11.52
C LYS A 66 40.74 9.43 12.45
N ALA A 67 41.09 9.02 13.66
CA ALA A 67 41.91 9.84 14.55
C ALA A 67 43.20 10.17 13.80
N SER A 68 43.49 11.46 13.62
CA SER A 68 44.75 11.93 13.06
C SER A 68 45.88 11.60 14.05
N THR A 69 46.67 10.59 13.71
CA THR A 69 48.00 10.33 14.32
C THR A 69 48.98 11.44 13.98
#